data_AF-A0A2K0UJU3-F1
#
_entry.id   AF-A0A2K0UJU3-F1
#
_cell.length_a   1.000
_cell.length_b   1.000
_cell.length_c   1.000
_cell.angle_alpha   90.00
_cell.angle_beta   90.00
_cell.angle_gamma   90.00
#
_symmetry.space_group_name_H-M   'P 1'
#
loop_
_entity.id
_entity.type
_entity.pdbx_description
1 polymer ?
#
loop_
_entity_poly.entity_id
_entity_poly.type
_entity_poly.pdbx_seq_one_letter_code
_entity_poly.pdbx_strand_id
1 'polypeptide(L)'
;MSIEIGLGTPLADALNAAIPPKLVEVGWGTGGSDDSALAEYIILMLVNGKTQDQIAAELSGDLLNLPLDDPVVHEFSRWLFEQVHMLNAHGGQGNGGDSMGDFSGDAAGGDMDTDMGSHGAPELNA
;
A
#
# COMPACT_ATOMS: atom_id res chain seq x y z
N MET A 1 -7.10 -3.62 13.83
CA MET A 1 -6.41 -4.77 13.21
C MET A 1 -5.03 -4.84 13.85
N SER A 2 -4.70 -5.94 14.53
CA SER A 2 -3.40 -6.09 15.18
C SER A 2 -2.45 -6.76 14.19
N ILE A 3 -1.48 -6.00 13.69
CA ILE A 3 -0.43 -6.55 12.83
C ILE A 3 0.70 -6.97 13.75
N GLU A 4 0.99 -8.27 13.81
CA GLU A 4 2.10 -8.79 14.60
C GLU A 4 3.39 -8.68 13.78
N ILE A 5 4.18 -7.64 14.04
CA ILE A 5 5.52 -7.49 13.47
C ILE A 5 6.53 -8.14 14.42
N GLY A 6 7.24 -9.16 13.94
CA GLY A 6 8.36 -9.77 14.67
C GLY A 6 9.71 -9.16 14.26
N LEU A 7 10.61 -8.97 15.23
CA LEU A 7 12.02 -8.67 14.94
C LEU A 7 12.66 -9.83 14.18
N GLY A 8 13.49 -9.52 13.18
CA GLY A 8 14.12 -10.53 12.32
C GLY A 8 13.19 -11.14 11.27
N THR A 9 11.99 -10.59 11.08
CA THR A 9 11.12 -10.96 9.96
C THR A 9 11.53 -10.21 8.68
N PRO A 10 11.25 -10.77 7.48
CA PRO A 10 11.46 -10.05 6.23
C PRO A 10 10.64 -8.74 6.14
N LEU A 11 9.54 -8.66 6.87
CA LEU A 11 8.76 -7.43 7.02
C LEU A 11 9.55 -6.34 7.74
N ALA A 12 10.20 -6.67 8.86
CA ALA A 12 11.02 -5.72 9.60
C ALA A 12 12.24 -5.23 8.79
N ASP A 13 12.89 -6.13 8.05
CA ASP A 13 14.02 -5.78 7.16
C ASP A 13 13.58 -4.85 6.02
N ALA A 14 12.47 -5.16 5.36
CA ALA A 14 11.92 -4.32 4.29
C ALA A 14 11.51 -2.92 4.81
N LEU A 15 10.93 -2.84 6.00
CA LEU A 15 10.64 -1.55 6.65
C LEU A 15 11.92 -0.79 6.99
N ASN A 16 12.97 -1.47 7.44
CA ASN A 16 14.25 -0.85 7.76
C ASN A 16 14.90 -0.22 6.52
N ALA A 17 14.70 -0.82 5.34
CA ALA A 17 15.15 -0.25 4.07
C ALA A 17 14.23 0.89 3.55
N ALA A 18 12.93 0.85 3.84
CA ALA A 18 11.95 1.80 3.32
C ALA A 18 11.83 3.09 4.16
N ILE A 19 12.05 3.03 5.47
CA ILE A 19 11.87 4.18 6.37
C ILE A 19 12.93 5.28 6.15
N PRO A 20 14.25 4.99 6.08
CA PRO A 20 15.28 6.03 5.91
C PRO A 20 15.05 6.96 4.71
N PRO A 21 14.75 6.49 3.48
CA PRO A 21 14.48 7.41 2.37
C PRO A 21 13.22 8.26 2.60
N LYS A 22 12.22 7.74 3.31
CA LYS A 22 11.02 8.51 3.65
C LYS A 22 11.32 9.61 4.67
N LEU A 23 12.19 9.35 5.65
CA LEU A 23 12.64 10.35 6.62
C LEU A 23 13.35 11.52 5.92
N VAL A 24 14.21 11.22 4.95
CA VAL A 24 14.87 12.25 4.13
C VAL A 24 13.86 13.04 3.30
N GLU A 25 12.84 12.38 2.72
CA GLU A 25 11.79 13.01 1.92
C GLU A 25 10.98 14.05 2.72
N VAL A 26 10.66 13.74 3.98
CA VAL A 26 9.93 14.66 4.88
C VAL A 26 10.82 15.68 5.59
N GLY A 27 12.14 15.62 5.37
CA GLY A 27 13.11 16.54 5.94
C GLY A 27 13.52 16.25 7.39
N TRP A 28 13.24 15.05 7.89
CA TRP A 28 13.69 14.61 9.22
C TRP A 28 14.99 13.83 9.17
N GLY A 29 15.32 13.25 8.02
CA GLY A 29 16.55 12.53 7.78
C GLY A 29 17.65 13.40 7.17
N THR A 30 18.91 13.06 7.46
CA THR A 30 20.09 13.73 6.91
C THR A 30 20.80 12.93 5.80
N GLY A 31 20.30 11.73 5.48
CA GLY A 31 20.95 10.73 4.65
C GLY A 31 22.05 9.96 5.38
N GLY A 32 22.02 9.94 6.71
CA GLY A 32 23.10 9.50 7.59
C GLY A 32 22.72 8.33 8.51
N SER A 33 23.61 8.00 9.45
CA SER A 33 23.40 6.91 10.41
C SER A 33 22.27 7.20 11.41
N ASP A 34 21.97 8.47 11.68
CA ASP A 34 20.86 8.90 12.52
C ASP A 34 19.50 8.43 11.97
N ASP A 35 19.35 8.42 10.65
CA ASP A 35 18.11 7.99 9.98
C ASP A 35 17.88 6.49 10.14
N SER A 36 18.97 5.71 10.08
CA SER A 36 18.94 4.26 10.31
C SER A 36 18.56 3.95 11.76
N ALA A 37 19.13 4.66 12.73
CA ALA A 37 18.78 4.50 14.14
C ALA A 37 17.31 4.85 14.41
N LEU A 38 16.80 5.92 13.79
CA LEU A 38 15.40 6.31 13.88
C LEU A 38 14.48 5.25 13.26
N ALA A 39 14.85 4.71 12.10
CA ALA A 39 14.11 3.62 11.46
C ALA A 39 14.02 2.36 12.34
N GLU A 40 15.14 1.95 12.95
CA GLU A 40 15.17 0.83 13.89
C GLU A 40 14.26 1.08 15.11
N TYR A 41 14.26 2.29 15.65
CA TYR A 41 13.39 2.67 16.76
C TYR A 41 11.90 2.62 16.38
N ILE A 42 11.54 3.09 15.19
CA ILE A 42 10.18 3.01 14.65
C ILE A 42 9.72 1.54 14.51
N ILE A 43 10.59 0.67 14.01
CA ILE A 43 10.30 -0.76 13.88
C ILE A 43 10.10 -1.39 15.26
N LEU A 44 10.92 -1.03 16.26
CA LEU A 44 10.73 -1.49 17.63
C LEU A 44 9.37 -1.07 18.18
N MET A 45 8.93 0.16 17.93
CA MET A 45 7.59 0.62 18.33
C MET A 45 6.48 -0.22 17.69
N LEU A 46 6.61 -0.57 16.41
CA LEU A 46 5.66 -1.45 15.73
C LEU A 46 5.67 -2.88 16.30
N VAL A 47 6.84 -3.43 16.60
CA VAL A 47 7.01 -4.75 17.24
C VAL A 47 6.36 -4.79 18.62
N ASN A 48 6.42 -3.68 19.36
CA ASN A 48 5.73 -3.54 20.65
C ASN A 48 4.20 -3.44 20.49
N GLY A 49 3.67 -3.47 19.27
CA GLY A 49 2.24 -3.37 18.98
C GLY A 49 1.69 -1.97 19.16
N LYS A 50 2.52 -0.92 19.10
CA LYS A 50 2.04 0.46 19.14
C LYS A 50 1.15 0.74 17.93
N THR A 51 0.04 1.44 18.16
CA THR A 51 -0.87 1.89 17.11
C THR A 51 -0.34 3.13 16.39
N GLN A 52 -0.88 3.42 15.21
CA GLN A 52 -0.52 4.60 14.42
C GLN A 52 -0.52 5.91 15.22
N ASP A 53 -1.55 6.16 16.02
CA ASP A 53 -1.68 7.36 16.86
C ASP A 53 -0.55 7.47 17.90
N GLN A 54 -0.25 6.35 18.57
CA GLN A 54 0.83 6.28 19.56
C GLN A 54 2.21 6.49 18.93
N ILE A 55 2.43 5.94 17.72
CA ILE A 55 3.67 6.17 17.00
C ILE A 55 3.77 7.62 16.56
N ALA A 56 2.70 8.23 16.07
CA ALA A 56 2.68 9.64 15.69
C ALA A 56 3.01 10.57 16.88
N ALA A 57 2.40 10.31 18.04
CA ALA A 57 2.64 11.10 19.26
C ALA A 57 4.09 11.00 19.76
N GLU A 58 4.68 9.80 19.74
CA GLU A 58 6.07 9.58 20.16
C GLU A 58 7.05 10.16 19.15
N LEU A 59 6.74 10.03 17.85
CA LEU A 59 7.60 10.52 16.78
C LEU A 59 7.64 12.05 16.75
N SER A 60 6.50 12.70 16.88
CA SER A 60 6.43 14.17 17.02
C SER A 60 7.07 14.62 18.32
N GLY A 61 6.73 14.03 19.46
CA GLY A 61 7.19 14.49 20.77
C GLY A 61 8.65 14.15 21.09
N ASP A 62 8.95 12.86 21.19
CA ASP A 62 10.22 12.36 21.73
C ASP A 62 11.34 12.37 20.68
N LEU A 63 11.02 12.00 19.44
CA LEU A 63 12.04 11.79 18.40
C LEU A 63 12.39 13.07 17.64
N LEU A 64 11.37 13.85 17.25
CA LEU A 64 11.56 15.01 16.37
C LEU A 64 11.33 16.34 17.08
N ASN A 65 10.78 16.34 18.29
CA ASN A 65 10.41 17.53 19.06
C ASN A 65 9.59 18.55 18.24
N LEU A 66 8.68 18.01 17.43
CA LEU A 66 7.70 18.68 16.60
C LEU A 66 6.36 18.84 17.34
N PRO A 67 5.43 19.67 16.82
CA PRO A 67 4.07 19.73 17.33
C PRO A 67 3.38 18.36 17.24
N LEU A 68 2.62 18.00 18.28
CA LEU A 68 1.86 16.73 18.33
C LEU A 68 0.78 16.61 17.24
N ASP A 69 0.34 17.75 16.68
CA ASP A 69 -0.68 17.85 15.62
C ASP A 69 -0.03 18.16 14.25
N ASP A 70 1.26 17.84 14.10
CA ASP A 70 1.97 18.12 12.84
C ASP A 70 1.43 17.22 11.71
N PRO A 71 0.91 17.81 10.61
CA PRO A 71 0.28 17.05 9.54
C PRO A 71 1.28 16.10 8.84
N VAL A 72 2.57 16.45 8.80
CA VAL A 72 3.61 15.62 8.19
C VAL A 72 3.83 14.34 9.03
N VAL A 73 3.74 14.44 10.36
CA VAL A 73 3.79 13.28 11.28
C VAL A 73 2.60 12.36 11.11
N HIS A 74 1.40 12.91 10.94
CA HIS A 74 0.21 12.12 10.65
C HIS A 74 0.30 11.40 9.30
N GLU A 75 0.74 12.10 8.25
CA GLU A 75 0.95 11.54 6.91
C GLU A 75 2.02 10.44 6.92
N PHE A 76 3.14 10.66 7.61
CA PHE A 76 4.20 9.66 7.75
C PHE A 76 3.70 8.41 8.49
N SER A 77 3.00 8.59 9.60
CA SER A 77 2.47 7.49 10.41
C SER A 77 1.45 6.67 9.62
N ARG A 78 0.60 7.35 8.83
CA ARG A 78 -0.32 6.68 7.91
C ARG A 78 0.45 5.87 6.85
N TRP A 79 1.40 6.48 6.16
CA TRP A 79 2.24 5.82 5.17
C TRP A 79 2.96 4.60 5.73
N LEU A 80 3.49 4.68 6.96
CA LEU A 80 4.18 3.59 7.63
C LEU A 80 3.29 2.35 7.76
N PHE A 81 2.04 2.54 8.22
CA PHE A 81 1.10 1.43 8.34
C PHE A 81 0.67 0.91 6.97
N GLU A 82 0.48 1.77 5.97
CA GLU A 82 0.22 1.33 4.60
C GLU A 82 1.37 0.46 4.06
N GLN A 83 2.64 0.84 4.28
CA GLN A 83 3.79 0.03 3.92
C GLN A 83 3.80 -1.31 4.64
N VAL A 84 3.53 -1.33 5.95
CA VAL A 84 3.40 -2.57 6.72
C VAL A 84 2.32 -3.47 6.10
N HIS A 85 1.14 -2.92 5.77
CA HIS A 85 0.05 -3.67 5.15
C HIS A 85 0.44 -4.24 3.78
N MET A 86 1.07 -3.43 2.93
CA MET A 86 1.54 -3.87 1.61
C MET A 86 2.57 -5.00 1.76
N LEU A 87 3.62 -4.78 2.53
CA LEU A 87 4.70 -5.76 2.73
C LEU A 87 4.20 -7.05 3.39
N ASN A 88 3.27 -6.94 4.35
CA ASN A 88 2.65 -8.11 4.98
C ASN A 88 1.76 -8.89 3.99
N ALA A 89 1.00 -8.20 3.14
CA ALA A 89 0.21 -8.84 2.08
C ALA A 89 1.08 -9.55 1.04
N HIS A 90 2.29 -9.05 0.77
CA HIS A 90 3.25 -9.68 -0.13
C HIS A 90 4.05 -10.82 0.53
N GLY A 91 4.32 -10.76 1.84
CA GLY A 91 5.08 -11.77 2.60
C GLY A 91 4.27 -12.99 3.07
N GLY A 92 2.95 -12.86 3.18
CA GLY A 92 2.03 -13.99 3.37
C GLY A 92 1.60 -14.55 2.01
N GLN A 93 2.18 -15.67 1.60
CA GLN A 93 1.81 -16.44 0.40
C GLN A 93 0.31 -16.35 0.04
N GLY A 94 0.01 -15.59 -1.01
CA GLY A 94 -1.10 -15.79 -1.95
C GLY A 94 -2.53 -15.76 -1.39
N ASN A 95 -3.20 -14.61 -1.52
CA ASN A 95 -4.57 -14.46 -2.05
C ASN A 95 -5.02 -13.01 -1.87
N GLY A 96 -4.35 -12.11 -2.60
CA GLY A 96 -4.84 -10.77 -2.91
C GLY A 96 -4.97 -10.61 -4.41
N GLY A 97 -5.41 -11.69 -5.08
CA GLY A 97 -6.08 -11.52 -6.34
C GLY A 97 -7.43 -10.91 -6.01
N ASP A 98 -7.51 -9.58 -5.95
CA ASP A 98 -8.58 -8.90 -6.67
C ASP A 98 -8.41 -9.24 -8.16
N SER A 99 -8.74 -10.50 -8.45
CA SER A 99 -9.48 -10.84 -9.64
C SER A 99 -10.62 -9.85 -9.66
N MET A 100 -10.49 -8.86 -10.54
CA MET A 100 -11.60 -8.27 -11.26
C MET A 100 -12.24 -9.40 -12.09
N GLY A 101 -12.78 -10.39 -11.39
CA GLY A 101 -13.61 -11.45 -11.90
C GLY A 101 -15.03 -10.92 -11.84
N ASP A 102 -15.65 -11.00 -13.00
CA ASP A 102 -17.09 -11.10 -13.14
C ASP A 102 -17.88 -9.78 -13.09
N PHE A 103 -17.82 -9.06 -14.22
CA PHE A 103 -19.05 -8.45 -14.76
C PHE A 103 -19.71 -9.49 -15.69
N SER A 104 -20.18 -10.61 -15.13
CA SER A 104 -21.28 -11.38 -15.74
C SER A 104 -22.54 -10.98 -14.99
N GLY A 105 -23.36 -10.13 -15.61
CA GLY A 105 -24.55 -9.64 -14.92
C GLY A 105 -25.44 -8.74 -15.76
N ASP A 106 -26.12 -9.38 -16.71
CA ASP A 106 -27.50 -9.05 -17.10
C ASP A 106 -27.73 -7.74 -17.89
N ALA A 107 -27.79 -7.88 -19.21
CA ALA A 107 -28.65 -7.04 -20.03
C ALA A 107 -29.53 -7.95 -20.89
N ALA A 108 -30.67 -8.31 -20.29
CA ALA A 108 -32.00 -8.30 -20.87
C ALA A 108 -32.15 -8.83 -22.32
N GLY A 109 -32.97 -9.88 -22.42
CA GLY A 109 -33.53 -10.36 -23.67
C GLY A 109 -34.14 -9.26 -24.53
N GLY A 110 -33.91 -9.39 -25.82
CA GLY A 110 -34.46 -8.56 -26.87
C GLY A 110 -34.43 -9.36 -28.16
N ASP A 111 -35.53 -10.01 -28.42
CA ASP A 111 -35.86 -10.76 -29.62
C ASP A 111 -35.90 -9.78 -30.79
N MET A 112 -34.90 -9.81 -31.67
CA MET A 112 -35.01 -9.21 -33.00
C MET A 112 -34.71 -10.27 -34.05
N ASP A 113 -35.76 -11.02 -34.31
CA ASP A 113 -36.09 -11.63 -35.59
C ASP A 113 -35.80 -10.62 -36.73
N THR A 114 -34.76 -10.87 -37.53
CA THR A 114 -34.58 -10.20 -38.82
C THR A 114 -34.29 -11.27 -39.86
N ASP A 115 -35.42 -11.80 -40.32
CA ASP A 115 -35.62 -12.66 -41.47
C ASP A 115 -35.01 -12.11 -42.79
N MET A 116 -34.38 -13.03 -43.51
CA MET A 116 -34.22 -13.16 -44.97
C MET A 116 -33.67 -12.01 -45.83
N GLY A 117 -32.61 -12.34 -46.58
CA GLY A 117 -32.19 -11.53 -47.72
C GLY A 117 -31.03 -12.10 -48.53
N SER A 118 -31.16 -13.36 -48.95
CA SER A 118 -30.36 -14.06 -49.97
C SER A 118 -29.88 -13.21 -51.17
N HIS A 119 -28.83 -13.73 -51.83
CA HIS A 119 -28.25 -13.40 -53.15
C HIS A 119 -27.14 -12.33 -53.11
N GLY A 120 -25.89 -12.56 -53.53
CA GLY A 120 -25.37 -13.47 -54.52
C GLY A 120 -24.42 -12.67 -55.43
N ALA A 121 -23.25 -13.25 -55.72
CA ALA A 121 -22.19 -12.80 -56.65
C ALA A 121 -21.15 -11.76 -56.15
N PRO A 122 -19.84 -12.07 -56.22
CA PRO A 122 -18.79 -11.07 -56.36
C PRO A 122 -18.60 -10.79 -57.86
N GLU A 123 -19.18 -9.70 -58.36
CA GLU A 123 -18.83 -9.19 -59.69
C GLU A 123 -17.57 -8.31 -59.61
N LEU A 124 -16.49 -8.87 -60.15
CA LEU A 124 -15.50 -8.29 -61.04
C LEU A 124 -15.63 -6.77 -61.35
N ASN A 125 -14.52 -6.03 -61.27
CA ASN A 125 -13.90 -5.27 -62.38
C ASN A 125 -13.20 -3.97 -61.92
N ALA A 126 -11.87 -3.94 -62.03
CA ALA A 126 -11.09 -2.96 -62.79
C ALA A 126 -9.61 -3.38 -62.82
#